data_AF-A0A4P7GPN9-F1
#
_entry.id   AF-A0A4P7GPN9-F1
#
_cell.length_a   1.000
_cell.length_b   1.000
_cell.length_c   1.000
_cell.angle_alpha   90.00
_cell.angle_beta   90.00
_cell.angle_gamma   90.00
#
_symmetry.space_group_name_H-M   'P 1'
#
loop_
_entity.id
_entity.type
_entity.pdbx_description
1 polymer ?
#
loop_
_entity_poly.entity_id
_entity_poly.type
_entity_poly.pdbx_seq_one_letter_code
_entity_poly.pdbx_strand_id
1 'polypeptide(L)'
;MSDDDWLYDAAAMVRAATLTLLERPNSCIRSTRLTVEVLGLMGLSARPVAVHAIAFNAEARGLVDQGVPMDAWPSSAWSVGIAPTADDDGWPGHLVAQVRIPGWPGRTIIDSTSDQLHRPEHGIDYQSPTIFGIPPGRPWTPRDPIWLSDPDTGTSLCYTLMAPGDPNTLLWRSAPAWTEAPADITALAHEVLRRLHDQGWQAPNLAGTVAQPTF
;
A
#
# COMPACT_ATOMS: atom_id res chain seq x y z
N MET A 1 -6.45 0.95 -22.65
CA MET A 1 -5.76 0.88 -21.36
C MET A 1 -4.44 1.60 -21.50
N SER A 2 -3.99 2.33 -20.48
CA SER A 2 -2.59 2.78 -20.40
C SER A 2 -1.69 1.57 -20.06
N ASP A 3 -0.38 1.70 -20.30
CA ASP A 3 0.58 0.63 -20.02
C ASP A 3 0.71 0.28 -18.51
N ASP A 4 0.11 1.07 -17.62
CA ASP A 4 0.12 0.88 -16.16
C ASP A 4 -1.24 0.38 -15.58
N ASP A 5 -2.33 0.34 -16.36
CA ASP A 5 -3.68 0.02 -15.84
C ASP A 5 -3.72 -1.36 -15.13
N TRP A 6 -2.94 -2.32 -15.63
CA TRP A 6 -2.85 -3.68 -15.07
C TRP A 6 -2.32 -3.73 -13.63
N LEU A 7 -1.49 -2.76 -13.20
CA LEU A 7 -1.00 -2.68 -11.82
C LEU A 7 -2.15 -2.35 -10.87
N TYR A 8 -3.04 -1.47 -11.32
CA TYR A 8 -4.24 -1.08 -10.58
C TYR A 8 -5.20 -2.27 -10.47
N ASP A 9 -5.49 -2.95 -11.58
CA ASP A 9 -6.35 -4.14 -11.60
C ASP A 9 -5.81 -5.23 -10.66
N ALA A 10 -4.51 -5.55 -10.76
CA ALA A 10 -3.88 -6.55 -9.89
C ALA A 10 -3.96 -6.17 -8.40
N ALA A 11 -3.68 -4.91 -8.05
CA ALA A 11 -3.74 -4.44 -6.68
C ALA A 11 -5.18 -4.39 -6.13
N ALA A 12 -6.16 -4.02 -6.95
CA ALA A 12 -7.59 -4.02 -6.62
C ALA A 12 -8.12 -5.45 -6.42
N MET A 13 -7.67 -6.41 -7.23
CA MET A 13 -8.07 -7.80 -7.10
C MET A 13 -7.39 -8.53 -5.93
N VAL A 14 -6.13 -8.21 -5.62
CA VAL A 14 -5.50 -8.62 -4.35
C VAL A 14 -6.29 -8.07 -3.16
N ARG A 15 -6.74 -6.81 -3.22
CA ARG A 15 -7.59 -6.23 -2.18
C ARG A 15 -8.93 -6.97 -2.07
N ALA A 16 -9.64 -7.19 -3.17
CA ALA A 16 -10.91 -7.91 -3.18
C ALA A 16 -10.75 -9.34 -2.60
N ALA A 17 -9.74 -10.09 -3.03
CA ALA A 17 -9.42 -11.41 -2.49
C ALA A 17 -9.11 -11.36 -0.98
N THR A 18 -8.31 -10.39 -0.53
CA THR A 18 -8.00 -10.20 0.90
C THR A 18 -9.24 -9.85 1.73
N LEU A 19 -10.19 -9.08 1.19
CA LEU A 19 -11.47 -8.79 1.86
C LEU A 19 -12.38 -10.02 1.96
N THR A 20 -12.42 -10.84 0.91
CA THR A 20 -13.34 -12.00 0.85
C THR A 20 -12.79 -13.23 1.57
N LEU A 21 -11.47 -13.42 1.60
CA LEU A 21 -10.83 -14.69 1.97
C LEU A 21 -10.06 -14.63 3.29
N LEU A 22 -9.80 -13.44 3.84
CA LEU A 22 -9.02 -13.26 5.07
C LEU A 22 -9.85 -12.47 6.09
N GLU A 23 -10.36 -13.17 7.11
CA GLU A 23 -10.95 -12.57 8.29
C GLU A 23 -9.93 -11.60 8.95
N ARG A 24 -10.40 -10.41 9.35
CA ARG A 24 -9.59 -9.26 9.78
C ARG A 24 -9.70 -9.06 11.30
N PRO A 25 -8.67 -8.56 12.00
CA PRO A 25 -7.97 -7.28 11.71
C PRO A 25 -6.63 -7.39 10.95
N ASN A 26 -5.89 -6.27 10.87
CA ASN A 26 -4.48 -6.19 10.43
C ASN A 26 -4.18 -6.70 9.01
N SER A 27 -4.99 -6.28 8.04
CA SER A 27 -4.85 -6.73 6.64
C SER A 27 -3.59 -6.25 5.92
N CYS A 28 -2.98 -5.10 6.26
CA CYS A 28 -1.85 -4.54 5.48
C CYS A 28 -0.67 -5.51 5.30
N ILE A 29 -0.34 -6.30 6.33
CA ILE A 29 0.69 -7.33 6.28
C ILE A 29 0.30 -8.46 5.32
N ARG A 30 -0.92 -9.01 5.45
CA ARG A 30 -1.44 -10.11 4.60
C ARG A 30 -1.64 -9.66 3.15
N SER A 31 -2.28 -8.51 2.94
CA SER A 31 -2.47 -7.87 1.63
C SER A 31 -1.12 -7.68 0.94
N THR A 32 -0.14 -7.05 1.61
CA THR A 32 1.19 -6.82 1.00
C THR A 32 1.92 -8.11 0.71
N ARG A 33 1.81 -9.14 1.56
CA ARG A 33 2.36 -10.48 1.27
C ARG A 33 1.75 -11.07 -0.01
N LEU A 34 0.42 -11.00 -0.16
CA LEU A 34 -0.29 -11.47 -1.35
C LEU A 34 0.03 -10.61 -2.59
N THR A 35 0.15 -9.28 -2.46
CA THR A 35 0.58 -8.37 -3.53
C THR A 35 1.98 -8.73 -4.03
N VAL A 36 2.92 -8.99 -3.13
CA VAL A 36 4.30 -9.37 -3.48
C VAL A 36 4.33 -10.73 -4.20
N GLU A 37 3.52 -11.71 -3.76
CA GLU A 37 3.43 -13.02 -4.42
C GLU A 37 2.83 -12.92 -5.83
N VAL A 38 1.68 -12.23 -5.98
CA VAL A 38 1.00 -12.04 -7.28
C VAL A 38 1.94 -11.34 -8.28
N LEU A 39 2.62 -10.28 -7.86
CA LEU A 39 3.59 -9.59 -8.72
C LEU A 39 4.81 -10.48 -9.04
N GLY A 40 5.27 -11.30 -8.09
CA GLY A 40 6.35 -12.26 -8.30
C GLY A 40 6.02 -13.32 -9.35
N LEU A 41 4.81 -13.88 -9.30
CA LEU A 41 4.28 -14.84 -10.29
C LEU A 41 4.09 -14.19 -11.67
N MET A 42 3.89 -12.87 -11.72
CA MET A 42 3.89 -12.07 -12.96
C MET A 42 5.31 -11.70 -13.45
N GLY A 43 6.37 -12.19 -12.81
CA GLY A 43 7.76 -11.94 -13.20
C GLY A 43 8.35 -10.62 -12.69
N LEU A 44 7.70 -9.94 -11.75
CA LEU A 44 8.12 -8.63 -11.25
C LEU A 44 8.89 -8.73 -9.92
N SER A 45 9.89 -7.86 -9.76
CA SER A 45 10.60 -7.74 -8.48
C SER A 45 9.83 -6.80 -7.54
N ALA A 46 9.06 -7.38 -6.63
CA ALA A 46 8.37 -6.69 -5.55
C ALA A 46 8.98 -7.03 -4.18
N ARG A 47 8.87 -6.12 -3.20
CA ARG A 47 9.28 -6.34 -1.80
C ARG A 47 8.36 -5.58 -0.84
N PRO A 48 8.12 -6.10 0.38
CA PRO A 48 7.45 -5.34 1.43
C PRO A 48 8.32 -4.17 1.90
N VAL A 49 7.69 -3.05 2.25
CA VAL A 49 8.30 -1.85 2.83
C VAL A 49 7.44 -1.37 4.00
N ALA A 50 8.10 -1.13 5.14
CA ALA A 50 7.50 -0.61 6.35
C ALA A 50 7.45 0.93 6.32
N VAL A 51 6.27 1.49 6.52
CA VAL A 51 5.99 2.93 6.44
C VAL A 51 5.06 3.37 7.59
N HIS A 52 5.14 4.64 7.96
CA HIS A 52 4.01 5.31 8.62
C HIS A 52 3.16 5.96 7.53
N ALA A 53 1.86 5.67 7.52
CA ALA A 53 0.89 6.25 6.61
C ALA A 53 -0.10 7.12 7.41
N ILE A 54 -0.23 8.39 7.03
CA ILE A 54 -1.14 9.35 7.67
C ILE A 54 -1.91 10.12 6.60
N ALA A 55 -3.24 10.09 6.69
CA ALA A 55 -4.14 10.90 5.89
C ALA A 55 -4.57 12.17 6.64
N PHE A 56 -4.79 13.25 5.90
CA PHE A 56 -5.18 14.57 6.38
C PHE A 56 -6.31 15.10 5.51
N ASN A 57 -7.33 15.73 6.10
CA ASN A 57 -8.28 16.51 5.32
C ASN A 57 -7.63 17.82 4.83
N ALA A 58 -8.32 18.54 3.93
CA ALA A 58 -7.78 19.75 3.30
C ALA A 58 -7.36 20.83 4.31
N GLU A 59 -8.10 21.01 5.40
CA GLU A 59 -7.79 21.99 6.44
C GLU A 59 -6.55 21.59 7.24
N ALA A 60 -6.49 20.35 7.72
CA ALA A 60 -5.32 19.81 8.42
C ALA A 60 -4.06 19.85 7.54
N ARG A 61 -4.19 19.57 6.24
CA ARG A 61 -3.08 19.71 5.30
C ARG A 61 -2.56 21.14 5.23
N GLY A 62 -3.45 22.12 5.13
CA GLY A 62 -3.09 23.54 5.13
C GLY A 62 -2.37 23.98 6.41
N LEU A 63 -2.73 23.41 7.56
CA LEU A 63 -2.09 23.67 8.85
C LEU A 63 -0.71 23.01 8.97
N VAL A 64 -0.53 21.79 8.43
CA VAL A 64 0.77 21.13 8.32
C VAL A 64 1.73 21.97 7.47
N ASP A 65 1.28 22.49 6.32
CA ASP A 65 2.12 23.33 5.45
C ASP A 65 2.49 24.68 6.07
N GLN A 66 1.67 25.20 6.99
CA GLN A 66 1.97 26.38 7.80
C GLN A 66 2.84 26.07 9.03
N GLY A 67 3.12 24.80 9.31
CA GLY A 67 3.87 24.37 10.51
C GLY A 67 3.11 24.57 11.82
N VAL A 68 1.77 24.62 11.79
CA VAL A 68 0.95 24.79 12.99
C VAL A 68 0.94 23.51 13.81
N PRO A 69 1.31 23.54 15.12
CA PRO A 69 1.25 22.39 16.00
C PRO A 69 -0.15 21.76 16.11
N MET A 70 -0.22 20.42 16.20
CA MET A 70 -1.47 19.66 16.17
C MET A 70 -2.40 19.96 17.37
N ASP A 71 -1.84 20.34 18.51
CA ASP A 71 -2.56 20.78 19.71
C ASP A 71 -3.22 22.16 19.55
N ALA A 72 -2.85 22.93 18.52
CA ALA A 72 -3.45 24.21 18.15
C ALA A 72 -4.44 24.10 16.97
N TRP A 73 -4.73 22.89 16.47
CA TRP A 73 -5.66 22.69 15.35
C TRP A 73 -7.12 22.89 15.78
N PRO A 74 -7.99 23.46 14.92
CA PRO A 74 -9.42 23.49 15.14
C PRO A 74 -10.01 22.07 15.03
N SER A 75 -11.16 21.82 15.67
CA SER A 75 -11.81 20.50 15.69
C SER A 75 -12.31 19.99 14.32
N SER A 76 -12.23 20.83 13.28
CA SER A 76 -12.52 20.50 11.88
C SER A 76 -11.28 20.03 11.10
N ALA A 77 -10.06 20.31 11.58
CA ALA A 77 -8.83 19.83 10.99
C ALA A 77 -8.51 18.41 11.49
N TRP A 78 -8.68 17.41 10.63
CA TRP A 78 -8.51 16.01 10.98
C TRP A 78 -7.32 15.35 10.29
N SER A 79 -6.65 14.48 11.04
CA SER A 79 -5.74 13.48 10.50
C SER A 79 -6.00 12.11 11.11
N VAL A 80 -5.76 11.05 10.35
CA VAL A 80 -5.81 9.66 10.82
C VAL A 80 -4.55 8.96 10.36
N GLY A 81 -3.92 8.18 11.24
CA GLY A 81 -2.73 7.40 10.94
C GLY A 81 -2.97 5.91 11.12
N ILE A 82 -2.27 5.09 10.34
CA ILE A 82 -2.10 3.67 10.66
C ILE A 82 -0.96 3.59 11.68
N ALA A 83 -1.37 3.67 12.94
CA ALA A 83 -0.56 3.69 14.16
C ALA A 83 -1.17 2.69 15.17
N PRO A 84 -0.46 2.23 16.20
CA PRO A 84 -1.02 1.29 17.16
C PRO A 84 -2.19 1.95 17.91
N THR A 85 -3.34 1.29 17.90
CA THR A 85 -4.35 1.47 18.94
C THR A 85 -3.73 1.02 20.26
N ALA A 86 -3.91 1.79 21.34
CA ALA A 86 -3.24 1.54 22.61
C ALA A 86 -3.65 0.22 23.30
N ASP A 87 -4.70 -0.44 22.78
CA ASP A 87 -5.34 -1.63 23.33
C ASP A 87 -4.97 -2.94 22.58
N ASP A 88 -4.17 -2.89 21.51
CA ASP A 88 -3.75 -4.06 20.73
C ASP A 88 -2.23 -4.27 20.76
N ASP A 89 -1.78 -5.52 20.93
CA ASP A 89 -0.37 -5.98 20.77
C ASP A 89 0.12 -5.94 19.29
N GLY A 90 -0.40 -5.00 18.50
CA GLY A 90 -0.18 -4.87 17.06
C GLY A 90 1.16 -4.24 16.70
N TRP A 91 1.65 -4.58 15.51
CA TRP A 91 2.82 -3.92 14.93
C TRP A 91 2.50 -2.43 14.63
N PRO A 92 3.27 -1.45 15.15
CA PRO A 92 2.94 -0.03 15.08
C PRO A 92 3.36 0.60 13.73
N GLY A 93 2.97 0.00 12.61
CA GLY A 93 3.33 0.46 11.27
C GLY A 93 2.39 -0.04 10.19
N HIS A 94 2.64 0.41 8.97
CA HIS A 94 1.91 0.02 7.78
C HIS A 94 2.84 -0.66 6.77
N LEU A 95 2.36 -1.70 6.08
CA LEU A 95 3.14 -2.44 5.10
C LEU A 95 2.59 -2.18 3.71
N VAL A 96 3.47 -1.77 2.79
CA VAL A 96 3.17 -1.53 1.37
C VAL A 96 4.13 -2.33 0.49
N ALA A 97 3.74 -2.63 -0.75
CA ALA A 97 4.62 -3.26 -1.73
C ALA A 97 5.41 -2.21 -2.52
N GLN A 98 6.74 -2.29 -2.55
CA GLN A 98 7.56 -1.57 -3.52
C GLN A 98 7.92 -2.51 -4.67
N VAL A 99 7.49 -2.18 -5.88
CA VAL A 99 7.76 -2.93 -7.11
C VAL A 99 8.72 -2.17 -8.03
N ARG A 100 9.55 -2.92 -8.76
CA ARG A 100 10.34 -2.44 -9.91
C ARG A 100 9.63 -2.81 -11.20
N ILE A 101 9.22 -1.82 -11.98
CA ILE A 101 8.61 -2.03 -13.30
C ILE A 101 9.71 -2.02 -14.36
N PRO A 102 9.82 -3.04 -15.23
CA PRO A 102 10.77 -3.04 -16.34
C PRO A 102 10.63 -1.78 -17.21
N GLY A 103 11.76 -1.18 -17.60
CA GLY A 103 11.77 0.08 -18.36
C GLY A 103 11.56 1.36 -17.53
N TRP A 104 11.03 1.28 -16.31
CA TRP A 104 10.89 2.42 -15.40
C TRP A 104 12.08 2.52 -14.42
N PRO A 105 12.94 3.55 -14.54
CA PRO A 105 14.10 3.73 -13.63
C PRO A 105 13.73 4.18 -12.20
N GLY A 106 12.46 4.47 -11.93
CA GLY A 106 11.98 4.88 -10.60
C GLY A 106 11.67 3.71 -9.67
N ARG A 107 10.83 3.97 -8.67
CA ARG A 107 10.24 2.94 -7.80
C ARG A 107 8.73 3.12 -7.86
N THR A 108 7.96 2.04 -7.87
CA THR A 108 6.50 2.13 -7.76
C THR A 108 6.07 1.55 -6.42
N ILE A 109 5.16 2.24 -5.73
CA ILE A 109 4.56 1.81 -4.47
C ILE A 109 3.11 1.43 -4.73
N ILE A 110 2.69 0.32 -4.14
CA ILE A 110 1.32 -0.17 -4.13
C ILE A 110 0.90 -0.37 -2.67
N ASP A 111 -0.13 0.37 -2.27
CA ASP A 111 -0.85 0.15 -1.02
C ASP A 111 -2.26 -0.36 -1.33
N SER A 112 -2.46 -1.67 -1.21
CA SER A 112 -3.77 -2.32 -1.38
C SER A 112 -4.70 -2.12 -0.17
N THR A 113 -4.33 -1.27 0.80
CA THR A 113 -4.96 -1.12 2.12
C THR A 113 -5.02 0.31 2.64
N SER A 114 -4.77 1.29 1.77
CA SER A 114 -4.90 2.73 2.04
C SER A 114 -6.28 3.16 2.54
N ASP A 115 -7.33 2.41 2.20
CA ASP A 115 -8.70 2.63 2.67
C ASP A 115 -8.88 2.44 4.18
N GLN A 116 -7.90 1.85 4.89
CA GLN A 116 -7.86 1.87 6.35
C GLN A 116 -7.85 3.31 6.91
N LEU A 117 -7.44 4.29 6.11
CA LEU A 117 -7.41 5.72 6.40
C LEU A 117 -8.68 6.48 5.98
N HIS A 118 -9.64 5.83 5.31
CA HIS A 118 -10.91 6.44 4.88
C HIS A 118 -11.76 6.87 6.10
N ARG A 119 -12.03 8.16 6.23
CA ARG A 119 -12.87 8.80 7.27
C ARG A 119 -13.69 9.94 6.61
N PRO A 120 -14.70 9.62 5.80
CA PRO A 120 -15.47 10.60 5.03
C PRO A 120 -16.22 11.59 5.93
N GLU A 121 -16.61 11.18 7.14
CA GLU A 121 -17.18 12.01 8.20
C GLU A 121 -16.23 13.13 8.68
N HIS A 122 -14.94 13.03 8.34
CA HIS A 122 -13.89 14.00 8.64
C HIS A 122 -13.31 14.65 7.37
N GLY A 123 -13.91 14.43 6.19
CA GLY A 123 -13.38 14.95 4.92
C GLY A 123 -12.12 14.24 4.43
N ILE A 124 -11.95 12.96 4.79
CA ILE A 124 -10.85 12.11 4.34
C ILE A 124 -11.42 10.95 3.51
N ASP A 125 -11.53 11.14 2.20
CA ASP A 125 -11.96 10.07 1.29
C ASP A 125 -10.75 9.43 0.60
N TYR A 126 -10.38 8.23 1.03
CA TYR A 126 -9.43 7.38 0.32
C TYR A 126 -10.00 6.02 -0.05
N GLN A 127 -9.81 5.64 -1.31
CA GLN A 127 -10.11 4.31 -1.81
C GLN A 127 -8.81 3.52 -2.04
N SER A 128 -8.89 2.20 -1.90
CA SER A 128 -7.80 1.29 -2.25
C SER A 128 -8.05 0.65 -3.63
N PRO A 129 -6.99 0.36 -4.40
CA PRO A 129 -5.57 0.54 -4.06
C PRO A 129 -5.06 1.97 -4.31
N THR A 130 -4.08 2.41 -3.52
CA THR A 130 -3.28 3.60 -3.84
C THR A 130 -1.99 3.16 -4.51
N ILE A 131 -1.71 3.69 -5.70
CA ILE A 131 -0.49 3.39 -6.47
C ILE A 131 0.21 4.70 -6.84
N PHE A 132 1.52 4.77 -6.65
CA PHE A 132 2.29 5.97 -7.00
C PHE A 132 3.74 5.67 -7.39
N GLY A 133 4.27 6.48 -8.30
CA GLY A 133 5.68 6.46 -8.67
C GLY A 133 6.52 7.39 -7.79
N ILE A 134 7.69 6.91 -7.36
CA ILE A 134 8.78 7.72 -6.81
C ILE A 134 9.83 7.88 -7.92
N PRO A 135 10.06 9.11 -8.44
CA PRO A 135 11.00 9.34 -9.53
C PRO A 135 12.44 8.89 -9.22
N PRO A 136 13.24 8.58 -10.25
CA PRO A 136 14.68 8.35 -10.11
C PRO A 136 15.36 9.49 -9.35
N GLY A 137 16.32 9.17 -8.49
CA GLY A 137 17.06 10.18 -7.72
C GLY A 137 16.30 10.84 -6.57
N ARG A 138 14.95 10.80 -6.52
CA ARG A 138 14.20 11.34 -5.37
C ARG A 138 14.53 10.50 -4.12
N PRO A 139 15.05 11.13 -3.03
CA PRO A 139 15.20 10.43 -1.76
C PRO A 139 13.81 10.07 -1.22
N TRP A 140 13.70 8.87 -0.65
CA TRP A 140 12.59 8.48 0.19
C TRP A 140 13.20 7.89 1.45
N THR A 141 13.17 8.67 2.52
CA THR A 141 13.86 8.38 3.78
C THR A 141 12.91 8.69 4.94
N PRO A 142 13.26 8.33 6.19
CA PRO A 142 12.47 8.72 7.35
C PRO A 142 12.37 10.25 7.57
N ARG A 143 13.17 11.06 6.86
CA ARG A 143 13.13 12.53 6.87
C ARG A 143 12.53 13.14 5.60
N ASP A 144 12.38 12.35 4.54
CA ASP A 144 11.90 12.76 3.23
C ASP A 144 10.62 11.98 2.87
N PRO A 145 9.46 12.33 3.46
CA PRO A 145 8.19 11.66 3.17
C PRO A 145 7.73 11.89 1.73
N ILE A 146 6.95 10.94 1.21
CA ILE A 146 6.16 11.14 -0.02
C ILE A 146 4.78 11.65 0.39
N TRP A 147 4.38 12.75 -0.23
CA TRP A 147 3.04 13.30 -0.13
C TRP A 147 2.30 13.07 -1.43
N LEU A 148 1.08 12.56 -1.32
CA LEU A 148 0.08 12.49 -2.39
C LEU A 148 -1.06 13.42 -1.98
N SER A 149 -1.54 14.25 -2.90
CA SER A 149 -2.69 15.12 -2.67
C SER A 149 -3.72 14.84 -3.75
N ASP A 150 -4.96 14.68 -3.34
CA ASP A 150 -6.10 14.68 -4.24
C ASP A 150 -6.45 16.16 -4.55
N PRO A 151 -6.39 16.60 -5.82
CA PRO A 151 -6.68 17.97 -6.20
C PRO A 151 -8.17 18.34 -6.08
N ASP A 152 -9.07 17.36 -6.12
CA ASP A 152 -10.52 17.59 -6.14
C ASP A 152 -11.09 17.72 -4.72
N THR A 153 -10.60 16.90 -3.77
CA THR A 153 -11.01 16.95 -2.35
C THR A 153 -10.07 17.77 -1.46
N GLY A 154 -8.83 18.00 -1.89
CA GLY A 154 -7.76 18.58 -1.07
C GLY A 154 -7.21 17.63 0.00
N THR A 155 -7.76 16.42 0.13
CA THR A 155 -7.26 15.39 1.06
C THR A 155 -5.83 15.01 0.69
N SER A 156 -4.97 14.83 1.69
CA SER A 156 -3.55 14.48 1.48
C SER A 156 -3.10 13.27 2.29
N LEU A 157 -2.23 12.47 1.70
CA LEU A 157 -1.71 11.22 2.24
C LEU A 157 -0.17 11.27 2.30
N CYS A 158 0.37 11.04 3.49
CA CYS A 158 1.79 11.06 3.79
C CYS A 158 2.31 9.63 4.00
N TYR A 159 3.35 9.25 3.25
CA TYR A 159 4.10 8.00 3.44
C TYR A 159 5.53 8.30 3.90
N THR A 160 5.77 8.13 5.20
CA THR A 160 7.12 8.24 5.80
C THR A 160 7.73 6.84 5.88
N LEU A 161 8.96 6.66 5.39
CA LEU A 161 9.66 5.38 5.52
C LEU A 161 10.03 5.12 7.00
N MET A 162 9.75 3.94 7.55
CA MET A 162 10.21 3.60 8.91
C MET A 162 11.75 3.44 8.92
N ALA A 163 12.40 3.89 10.00
CA ALA A 163 13.86 3.94 10.04
C ALA A 163 14.49 2.53 10.12
N PRO A 164 15.52 2.19 9.32
CA PRO A 164 16.10 0.83 9.34
C PRO A 164 16.67 0.36 10.69
N GLY A 165 17.00 1.29 11.59
CA GLY A 165 17.47 1.01 12.95
C GLY A 165 16.40 1.11 14.04
N ASP A 166 15.15 1.45 13.70
CA ASP A 166 14.02 1.39 14.63
C ASP A 166 13.63 -0.09 14.83
N PRO A 167 13.58 -0.61 16.07
CA PRO A 167 13.22 -2.00 16.33
C PRO A 167 11.85 -2.38 15.75
N ASN A 168 10.91 -1.43 15.66
CA ASN A 168 9.57 -1.67 15.13
C ASN A 168 9.56 -1.93 13.62
N THR A 169 10.53 -1.42 12.86
CA THR A 169 10.58 -1.50 11.38
C THR A 169 10.53 -2.92 10.82
N LEU A 170 10.91 -3.93 11.62
CA LEU A 170 10.96 -5.33 11.21
C LEU A 170 9.99 -6.25 11.96
N LEU A 171 9.25 -5.77 12.96
CA LEU A 171 8.34 -6.60 13.79
C LEU A 171 7.20 -7.26 12.97
N TRP A 172 6.79 -6.65 11.84
CA TRP A 172 5.86 -7.29 10.90
C TRP A 172 6.33 -8.67 10.42
N ARG A 173 7.64 -8.94 10.39
CA ARG A 173 8.19 -10.25 9.98
C ARG A 173 7.89 -11.38 10.95
N SER A 174 7.64 -11.04 12.22
CA SER A 174 7.24 -11.98 13.28
C SER A 174 5.74 -11.97 13.56
N ALA A 175 4.99 -11.02 12.98
CA ALA A 175 3.54 -10.96 13.16
C ALA A 175 2.86 -12.23 12.59
N PRO A 176 1.84 -12.79 13.27
CA PRO A 176 1.06 -13.93 12.77
C PRO A 176 0.58 -13.76 11.32
N ALA A 177 0.15 -12.55 10.96
CA ALA A 177 -0.23 -12.15 9.60
C ALA A 177 0.85 -12.38 8.52
N TRP A 178 2.13 -12.47 8.91
CA TRP A 178 3.27 -12.79 8.05
C TRP A 178 3.81 -14.21 8.25
N THR A 179 3.90 -14.69 9.50
CA THR A 179 4.56 -15.95 9.85
C THR A 179 3.67 -17.17 9.79
N GLU A 180 2.40 -17.05 10.17
CA GLU A 180 1.47 -18.16 10.07
C GLU A 180 1.26 -18.49 8.59
N ALA A 181 1.14 -19.78 8.30
CA ALA A 181 0.65 -20.21 7.01
C ALA A 181 -0.85 -19.89 6.97
N PRO A 182 -1.31 -18.98 6.10
CA PRO A 182 -2.73 -18.99 5.75
C PRO A 182 -3.00 -20.24 4.91
N ALA A 183 -4.25 -20.40 4.46
CA ALA A 183 -4.49 -21.12 3.22
C ALA A 183 -3.49 -20.59 2.16
N ASP A 184 -2.72 -21.50 1.58
CA ASP A 184 -1.52 -21.25 0.78
C ASP A 184 -1.53 -19.91 0.01
N ILE A 185 -0.62 -18.97 0.37
CA ILE A 185 -0.52 -17.66 -0.29
C ILE A 185 -0.31 -17.80 -1.79
N THR A 186 0.45 -18.80 -2.23
CA THR A 186 0.70 -19.06 -3.65
C THR A 186 -0.58 -19.54 -4.33
N ALA A 187 -1.40 -20.38 -3.67
CA ALA A 187 -2.71 -20.76 -4.17
C ALA A 187 -3.71 -19.57 -4.22
N LEU A 188 -3.70 -18.70 -3.21
CA LEU A 188 -4.47 -17.45 -3.23
C LEU A 188 -4.02 -16.50 -4.35
N ALA A 189 -2.71 -16.42 -4.60
CA ALA A 189 -2.15 -15.62 -5.69
C ALA A 189 -2.51 -16.19 -7.07
N HIS A 190 -2.48 -17.51 -7.24
CA HIS A 190 -3.00 -18.18 -8.44
C HIS A 190 -4.51 -17.92 -8.63
N GLU A 191 -5.32 -17.94 -7.59
CA GLU A 191 -6.75 -17.61 -7.69
C GLU A 191 -7.00 -16.15 -8.07
N VAL A 192 -6.20 -15.20 -7.57
CA VAL A 192 -6.22 -13.79 -8.01
C VAL A 192 -5.88 -13.68 -9.51
N LEU A 193 -4.80 -14.33 -9.95
CA LEU A 193 -4.35 -14.31 -11.34
C LEU A 193 -5.34 -14.99 -12.29
N ARG A 194 -5.96 -16.11 -11.87
CA ARG A 194 -7.02 -16.79 -12.62
C ARG A 194 -8.24 -15.89 -12.79
N ARG A 195 -8.65 -15.17 -11.75
CA ARG A 195 -9.77 -14.20 -11.85
C ARG A 195 -9.43 -12.99 -12.72
N LEU A 196 -8.18 -12.51 -12.71
CA LEU A 196 -7.73 -11.46 -13.64
C LEU A 196 -7.93 -11.96 -15.08
N HIS A 197 -7.38 -13.13 -15.40
CA HIS A 197 -7.51 -13.76 -16.72
C HIS A 197 -8.99 -13.95 -17.14
N ASP A 198 -9.85 -14.43 -16.25
CA ASP A 198 -11.30 -14.58 -16.51
C ASP A 198 -12.00 -13.25 -16.85
N GLN A 199 -11.50 -12.12 -16.35
CA GLN A 199 -12.01 -10.77 -16.66
C GLN A 199 -11.46 -10.23 -17.99
N GLY A 200 -10.72 -11.03 -18.76
CA GLY A 200 -10.10 -10.65 -20.02
C GLY A 200 -8.79 -9.89 -19.88
N TRP A 201 -8.24 -9.82 -18.66
CA TRP A 201 -6.92 -9.25 -18.43
C TRP A 201 -5.84 -10.10 -19.10
N GLN A 202 -4.95 -9.45 -19.84
CA GLN A 202 -3.77 -10.09 -20.42
C GLN A 202 -2.53 -9.62 -19.68
N ALA A 203 -1.67 -10.56 -19.29
CA ALA A 203 -0.41 -10.21 -18.65
C ALA A 203 0.42 -9.33 -19.61
N PRO A 204 0.91 -8.16 -19.16
CA PRO A 204 1.76 -7.32 -19.98
C PRO A 204 2.94 -8.13 -20.49
N ASN A 205 3.32 -7.92 -21.75
CA ASN A 205 4.49 -8.58 -22.32
C ASN A 205 5.77 -7.92 -21.78
N LEU A 206 6.13 -8.27 -20.54
CA LEU A 206 7.32 -7.83 -19.81
C LEU A 206 8.57 -8.45 -20.45
N ALA A 207 8.89 -8.00 -21.68
CA ALA A 207 9.91 -8.58 -22.52
C ALA A 207 11.30 -8.57 -21.84
N GLY A 208 11.77 -9.76 -21.46
CA GLY A 208 13.07 -9.94 -20.83
C GLY A 208 13.30 -11.37 -20.35
N THR A 209 12.46 -11.83 -19.42
CA THR A 209 12.49 -13.21 -18.89
C THR A 209 11.27 -13.48 -18.02
N VAL A 210 10.53 -14.54 -18.35
CA VAL A 210 9.68 -15.44 -17.55
C VAL A 210 8.55 -15.92 -18.49
N ALA A 211 8.27 -17.23 -18.49
CA ALA A 211 7.17 -17.77 -19.29
C ALA A 211 5.84 -17.25 -18.75
N GLN A 212 4.86 -16.99 -19.63
CA GLN A 212 3.51 -16.67 -19.19
C GLN A 212 3.00 -17.79 -18.26
N PRO A 213 2.35 -17.46 -17.12
CA PRO A 213 1.77 -18.48 -16.26
C PRO A 213 0.72 -19.26 -17.06
N THR A 214 1.00 -20.55 -17.28
CA THR A 214 0.02 -21.48 -17.85
C THR A 214 -0.97 -21.85 -16.75
N PHE A 215 -2.19 -21.30 -16.85
CA PHE A 215 -3.33 -21.65 -16.01
C PHE A 215 -3.94 -23.01 -16.42
#